data_AF-A0A453AUZ3-F1
#
_entry.id   AF-A0A453AUZ3-F1
#
_cell.length_a   1.000
_cell.length_b   1.000
_cell.length_c   1.000
_cell.angle_alpha   90.00
_cell.angle_beta   90.00
_cell.angle_gamma   90.00
#
_symmetry.space_group_name_H-M   'P 1'
#
loop_
_entity.id
_entity.type
_entity.pdbx_description
1 polymer ?
#
loop_
_entity_poly.entity_id
_entity_poly.type
_entity_poly.pdbx_seq_one_letter_code
_entity_poly.pdbx_strand_id
1 'polypeptide(L)'
;DKKLAITVFSFPPDKGNVGTAAYLNVFSSIYSVLKDLKKDGYNVEGLPETPEELIEEVIHDKEAQFNSPNLNVVYRMNVREYQALTPYANMLEENWGKPPGHLNSDGENLLVYGKQYGNIFIGVQPTFGYEGDPMRLLFSKSASPHHGFAAYYTFVEKIFKADAVLHFGTHGSLEFMPGKQVGMSDACFPDSLIGNIPNIYYYAANNPSEATVAKRRSYANTISYLTPPAENAGLYKGLKQLSELIASYQSLKDTGRGNQIVSSIISTAKQCNLDKDVDLPDEGEELPANERDLVVGKVYGKLMEIESRLLPCGLHVIGEPPTAVEAVATLVNIAALDRPEENIFSLPGILAATVGRTIEDVYRGSDKGILADVELLKQITEASRGAVGAFVEKTTNSKGQVVDVKSKLSSILGFGLSEPWVEYLSQTKFIRADRDKLRTLFGFLGECLKLIVADNELGALKTALEGSYVEPGPGGDPIRNPKVLPTGKNIHALDPQSIPTAAAMKSAKIVVERLLERQKADNGGKYPETIALVLWGTDNIKTYGESLAQVMWMLGVEPVTDGLGRVNRVEPVSIEELGRPRIDVVVNCSGVFRDLFINQV
;
A
#
# COMPACT_ATOMS: atom_id res chain seq x y z
N ASP A 1 -36.10 -0.17 7.00
CA ASP A 1 -36.08 1.13 7.70
C ASP A 1 -34.72 1.81 7.75
N LYS A 2 -33.62 1.10 8.02
CA LYS A 2 -32.27 1.70 8.06
C LYS A 2 -31.94 2.50 6.79
N LYS A 3 -31.35 3.69 6.97
CA LYS A 3 -30.86 4.57 5.90
C LYS A 3 -29.34 4.69 5.93
N LEU A 4 -28.70 4.49 4.79
CA LEU A 4 -27.24 4.57 4.65
C LEU A 4 -26.89 5.68 3.66
N ALA A 5 -26.05 6.62 4.09
CA ALA A 5 -25.37 7.53 3.16
C ALA A 5 -24.02 6.93 2.76
N ILE A 6 -23.72 6.89 1.48
CA ILE A 6 -22.44 6.49 0.90
C ILE A 6 -21.81 7.74 0.30
N THR A 7 -20.68 8.18 0.84
CA THR A 7 -20.00 9.40 0.43
C THR A 7 -18.80 9.08 -0.45
N VAL A 8 -18.80 9.65 -1.66
CA VAL A 8 -17.76 9.51 -2.68
C VAL A 8 -16.94 10.79 -2.75
N PHE A 9 -15.61 10.70 -2.78
CA PHE A 9 -14.72 11.86 -2.83
C PHE A 9 -14.42 12.31 -4.27
N SER A 10 -14.38 13.64 -4.48
CA SER A 10 -13.98 14.27 -5.74
C SER A 10 -12.55 14.82 -5.61
N PHE A 11 -11.55 13.93 -5.70
CA PHE A 11 -10.14 14.31 -5.52
C PHE A 11 -9.21 13.63 -6.54
N PRO A 12 -8.24 14.34 -7.16
CA PRO A 12 -8.00 15.79 -7.10
C PRO A 12 -9.11 16.62 -7.76
N PRO A 13 -9.40 17.84 -7.25
CA PRO A 13 -10.60 18.62 -7.56
C PRO A 13 -10.75 19.09 -9.02
N ASP A 14 -9.70 19.00 -9.85
CA ASP A 14 -9.69 19.56 -11.22
C ASP A 14 -9.54 18.52 -12.33
N LYS A 15 -9.53 17.22 -12.00
CA LYS A 15 -9.28 16.14 -12.99
C LYS A 15 -10.52 15.35 -13.41
N GLY A 16 -11.72 15.74 -12.99
CA GLY A 16 -12.95 14.97 -13.25
C GLY A 16 -12.99 13.61 -12.52
N ASN A 17 -12.08 13.39 -11.58
CA ASN A 17 -11.91 12.10 -10.89
C ASN A 17 -12.80 12.04 -9.63
N VAL A 18 -14.09 11.82 -9.84
CA VAL A 18 -15.03 11.46 -8.77
C VAL A 18 -14.88 9.97 -8.46
N GLY A 19 -14.75 9.63 -7.19
CA GLY A 19 -14.62 8.25 -6.74
C GLY A 19 -13.19 7.73 -6.80
N THR A 20 -12.26 8.46 -6.19
CA THR A 20 -10.89 8.00 -6.00
C THR A 20 -10.68 7.49 -4.58
N ALA A 21 -10.08 6.31 -4.48
CA ALA A 21 -9.52 5.73 -3.26
C ALA A 21 -8.32 4.87 -3.66
N ALA A 22 -7.34 4.71 -2.77
CA ALA A 22 -6.09 4.03 -3.15
C ALA A 22 -6.36 2.61 -3.64
N TYR A 23 -6.01 2.40 -4.90
CA TYR A 23 -6.16 1.13 -5.60
C TYR A 23 -7.56 0.51 -5.52
N LEU A 24 -8.62 1.32 -5.44
CA LEU A 24 -9.99 0.84 -5.34
C LEU A 24 -10.83 1.33 -6.52
N ASN A 25 -11.60 0.42 -7.12
CA ASN A 25 -12.64 0.76 -8.07
C ASN A 25 -13.90 1.13 -7.28
N VAL A 26 -14.02 2.43 -6.96
CA VAL A 26 -15.04 2.92 -6.01
C VAL A 26 -16.46 2.61 -6.48
N PHE A 27 -16.82 2.89 -7.73
CA PHE A 27 -18.19 2.68 -8.18
C PHE A 27 -18.56 1.20 -8.33
N SER A 28 -17.66 0.34 -8.82
CA SER A 28 -17.90 -1.11 -8.80
C SER A 28 -18.00 -1.65 -7.37
N SER A 29 -17.21 -1.12 -6.44
CA SER A 29 -17.31 -1.46 -5.02
C SER A 29 -18.64 -1.03 -4.40
N ILE A 30 -19.11 0.18 -4.71
CA ILE A 30 -20.43 0.66 -4.29
C ILE A 30 -21.52 -0.23 -4.87
N TYR A 31 -21.43 -0.57 -6.15
CA TYR A 31 -22.38 -1.48 -6.80
C TYR A 31 -22.45 -2.85 -6.11
N SER A 32 -21.29 -3.43 -5.77
CA SER A 32 -21.17 -4.68 -4.98
C SER A 32 -21.86 -4.54 -3.62
N VAL A 33 -21.59 -3.45 -2.88
CA VAL A 33 -22.24 -3.14 -1.61
C VAL A 33 -23.76 -3.03 -1.75
N LEU A 34 -24.27 -2.31 -2.76
CA LEU A 34 -25.70 -2.14 -2.97
C LEU A 34 -26.40 -3.47 -3.28
N LYS A 35 -25.77 -4.34 -4.08
CA LYS A 35 -26.30 -5.68 -4.37
C LYS A 35 -26.40 -6.54 -3.11
N ASP A 36 -25.35 -6.54 -2.28
CA ASP A 36 -25.36 -7.33 -1.04
C ASP A 36 -26.37 -6.78 -0.04
N LEU A 37 -26.45 -5.46 0.14
CA LEU A 37 -27.47 -4.82 0.99
C LEU A 37 -28.90 -5.12 0.53
N LYS A 38 -29.17 -5.09 -0.78
CA LYS A 38 -30.49 -5.45 -1.34
C LYS A 38 -30.85 -6.90 -1.04
N LYS A 39 -29.89 -7.81 -1.18
CA LYS A 39 -30.06 -9.24 -0.85
C LYS A 39 -30.38 -9.44 0.63
N ASP A 40 -29.81 -8.61 1.50
CA ASP A 40 -30.01 -8.68 2.95
C ASP A 40 -31.23 -7.87 3.45
N GLY A 41 -32.08 -7.41 2.53
CA GLY A 41 -33.38 -6.82 2.84
C GLY A 41 -33.36 -5.30 3.10
N TYR A 42 -32.25 -4.60 2.82
CA TYR A 42 -32.26 -3.14 2.79
C TYR A 42 -33.10 -2.64 1.62
N ASN A 43 -33.78 -1.49 1.80
CA ASN A 43 -34.55 -0.89 0.73
C ASN A 43 -33.63 -0.18 -0.29
N VAL A 44 -33.29 -0.88 -1.38
CA VAL A 44 -32.49 -0.37 -2.50
C VAL A 44 -33.34 -0.35 -3.78
N GLU A 45 -34.20 0.66 -3.89
CA GLU A 45 -35.08 0.88 -5.04
C GLU A 45 -34.31 1.43 -6.24
N GLY A 46 -34.62 0.95 -7.45
CA GLY A 46 -34.05 1.50 -8.69
C GLY A 46 -32.56 1.21 -8.90
N LEU A 47 -31.99 0.20 -8.22
CA LEU A 47 -30.61 -0.23 -8.46
C LEU A 47 -30.42 -0.63 -9.94
N PRO A 48 -29.49 0.00 -10.69
CA PRO A 48 -29.20 -0.35 -12.08
C PRO A 48 -28.66 -1.77 -12.26
N GLU A 49 -28.61 -2.24 -13.50
CA GLU A 49 -28.13 -3.59 -13.84
C GLU A 49 -26.60 -3.67 -13.92
N THR A 50 -25.91 -2.53 -14.08
CA THR A 50 -24.45 -2.46 -14.20
C THR A 50 -23.81 -1.34 -13.37
N PRO A 51 -22.53 -1.48 -12.96
CA PRO A 51 -21.75 -0.39 -12.36
C PRO A 51 -21.63 0.85 -13.25
N GLU A 52 -21.60 0.68 -14.58
CA GLU A 52 -21.48 1.77 -15.54
C GLU A 52 -22.75 2.63 -15.55
N GLU A 53 -23.93 2.02 -15.52
CA GLU A 53 -25.21 2.72 -15.35
C GLU A 53 -25.28 3.46 -14.00
N LEU A 54 -24.74 2.87 -12.93
CA LEU A 54 -24.65 3.53 -11.62
C LEU A 54 -23.81 4.82 -11.68
N ILE A 55 -22.70 4.79 -12.41
CA ILE A 55 -21.85 5.97 -12.61
C ILE A 55 -22.63 7.05 -13.36
N GLU A 56 -23.29 6.69 -14.45
CA GLU A 56 -24.02 7.62 -15.31
C GLU A 56 -25.17 8.32 -14.55
N GLU A 57 -25.85 7.62 -13.64
CA GLU A 57 -26.91 8.23 -12.83
C GLU A 57 -26.40 9.22 -11.76
N VAL A 58 -25.13 9.14 -11.38
CA VAL A 58 -24.48 10.05 -10.42
C VAL A 58 -23.73 11.18 -11.13
N ILE A 59 -23.10 10.88 -12.26
CA ILE A 59 -22.29 11.76 -13.08
C ILE A 59 -22.79 11.65 -14.52
N HIS A 60 -23.68 12.57 -14.91
CA HIS A 60 -24.24 12.59 -16.25
C HIS A 60 -23.14 12.93 -17.26
N ASP A 61 -23.06 12.14 -18.32
CA ASP A 61 -22.13 12.28 -19.44
C ASP A 61 -20.67 12.42 -19.00
N LYS A 62 -20.22 11.48 -18.16
CA LYS A 62 -18.86 11.48 -17.59
C LYS A 62 -17.75 11.59 -18.65
N GLU A 63 -17.94 10.95 -19.80
CA GLU A 63 -16.97 10.94 -20.90
C GLU A 63 -17.05 12.18 -21.80
N ALA A 64 -17.98 13.10 -21.50
CA ALA A 64 -18.28 14.27 -22.29
C ALA A 64 -18.59 13.94 -23.76
N GLN A 65 -19.31 12.83 -24.01
CA GLN A 65 -19.66 12.38 -25.35
C GLN A 65 -20.62 13.35 -26.03
N PHE A 66 -21.56 13.95 -25.28
CA PHE A 66 -22.59 14.83 -25.81
C PHE A 66 -22.67 16.20 -25.10
N ASN A 67 -22.39 16.28 -23.80
CA ASN A 67 -22.46 17.44 -22.92
C ASN A 67 -21.24 17.49 -21.98
N SER A 68 -21.03 18.60 -21.28
CA SER A 68 -20.04 18.64 -20.20
C SER A 68 -20.49 17.75 -19.02
N PRO A 69 -19.57 16.99 -18.38
CA PRO A 69 -19.91 16.15 -17.24
C PRO A 69 -20.60 16.97 -16.15
N ASN A 70 -21.75 16.51 -15.67
CA ASN A 70 -22.51 17.21 -14.65
C ASN A 70 -22.96 16.25 -13.55
N LEU A 71 -22.74 16.67 -12.30
CA LEU A 71 -23.18 15.90 -11.14
C LEU A 71 -24.69 16.00 -10.96
N ASN A 72 -25.34 14.87 -10.67
CA ASN A 72 -26.76 14.86 -10.40
C ASN A 72 -27.07 15.67 -9.12
N VAL A 73 -27.93 16.68 -9.23
CA VAL A 73 -28.40 17.47 -8.06
C VAL A 73 -29.55 16.73 -7.39
N VAL A 74 -29.32 16.21 -6.18
CA VAL A 74 -30.36 15.50 -5.42
C VAL A 74 -31.20 16.47 -4.59
N TYR A 75 -30.62 17.57 -4.14
CA TYR A 75 -31.26 18.51 -3.23
C TYR A 75 -30.73 19.93 -3.42
N ARG A 76 -31.63 20.91 -3.32
CA ARG A 76 -31.32 22.34 -3.33
C ARG A 76 -31.70 22.92 -1.97
N MET A 77 -30.70 23.18 -1.14
CA MET A 77 -30.88 23.73 0.20
C MET A 77 -30.88 25.25 0.13
N ASN A 78 -32.02 25.87 0.43
CA ASN A 78 -32.09 27.32 0.47
C ASN A 78 -31.31 27.88 1.68
N VAL A 79 -30.85 29.13 1.59
CA VAL A 79 -30.01 29.76 2.62
C VAL A 79 -30.67 29.77 4.01
N ARG A 80 -31.98 29.98 4.09
CA ARG A 80 -32.70 30.03 5.37
C ARG A 80 -32.72 28.67 6.06
N GLU A 81 -32.95 27.60 5.30
CA GLU A 81 -32.87 26.22 5.80
C GLU A 81 -31.43 25.88 6.22
N TYR A 82 -30.44 26.20 5.40
CA TYR A 82 -29.03 25.97 5.72
C TYR A 82 -28.62 26.64 7.04
N GLN A 83 -28.93 27.93 7.22
CA GLN A 83 -28.61 28.65 8.45
C GLN A 83 -29.35 28.11 9.68
N ALA A 84 -30.59 27.62 9.51
CA ALA A 84 -31.35 27.04 10.60
C ALA A 84 -30.82 25.67 11.04
N LEU A 85 -30.32 24.86 10.10
CA LEU A 85 -29.85 23.51 10.35
C LEU A 85 -28.35 23.40 10.62
N THR A 86 -27.58 24.46 10.31
CA THR A 86 -26.11 24.49 10.41
C THR A 86 -25.65 25.60 11.38
N PRO A 87 -25.58 25.34 12.70
CA PRO A 87 -25.27 26.37 13.69
C PRO A 87 -23.89 27.03 13.51
N TYR A 88 -22.93 26.30 12.95
CA TYR A 88 -21.57 26.78 12.70
C TYR A 88 -21.41 27.51 11.35
N ALA A 89 -22.49 27.73 10.59
CA ALA A 89 -22.43 28.39 9.27
C ALA A 89 -21.74 29.76 9.32
N ASN A 90 -21.97 30.54 10.38
CA ASN A 90 -21.39 31.87 10.56
C ASN A 90 -19.86 31.84 10.68
N MET A 91 -19.28 30.74 11.21
CA MET A 91 -17.82 30.58 11.31
C MET A 91 -17.16 30.41 9.94
N LEU A 92 -17.93 30.04 8.91
CA LEU A 92 -17.43 29.84 7.57
C LEU A 92 -17.41 31.14 6.76
N GLU A 93 -18.13 32.18 7.20
CA GLU A 93 -18.28 33.42 6.44
C GLU A 93 -16.97 34.21 6.32
N GLU A 94 -16.06 34.07 7.30
CA GLU A 94 -14.75 34.73 7.28
C GLU A 94 -13.95 34.38 6.02
N ASN A 95 -13.98 33.10 5.63
CA ASN A 95 -13.22 32.60 4.48
C ASN A 95 -14.05 32.55 3.19
N TRP A 96 -15.37 32.38 3.29
CA TRP A 96 -16.22 32.02 2.15
C TRP A 96 -17.34 33.02 1.84
N GLY A 97 -17.45 34.11 2.61
CA GLY A 97 -18.52 35.09 2.47
C GLY A 97 -19.87 34.56 2.96
N LYS A 98 -20.98 35.21 2.59
CA LYS A 98 -22.32 34.76 3.02
C LYS A 98 -22.80 33.55 2.19
N PRO A 99 -23.61 32.64 2.77
CA PRO A 99 -24.28 31.60 2.00
C PRO A 99 -25.17 32.20 0.88
N PRO A 100 -25.33 31.53 -0.27
CA PRO A 100 -24.87 30.17 -0.57
C PRO A 100 -23.39 30.08 -1.01
N GLY A 101 -22.68 31.22 -1.11
CA GLY A 101 -21.30 31.28 -1.60
C GLY A 101 -21.18 30.95 -3.09
N HIS A 102 -19.97 30.62 -3.53
CA HIS A 102 -19.65 30.40 -4.95
C HIS A 102 -19.44 28.93 -5.33
N LEU A 103 -19.19 28.06 -4.35
CA LEU A 103 -18.92 26.63 -4.56
C LEU A 103 -20.15 25.81 -4.24
N ASN A 104 -20.51 24.89 -5.14
CA ASN A 104 -21.73 24.09 -5.08
C ASN A 104 -22.98 24.95 -4.87
N SER A 105 -23.14 25.97 -5.71
CA SER A 105 -24.29 26.86 -5.67
C SER A 105 -24.85 27.10 -7.07
N ASP A 106 -26.16 27.34 -7.17
CA ASP A 106 -26.83 27.87 -8.36
C ASP A 106 -27.02 29.40 -8.31
N GLY A 107 -26.44 30.06 -7.31
CA GLY A 107 -26.58 31.49 -7.02
C GLY A 107 -27.63 31.81 -5.95
N GLU A 108 -28.60 30.92 -5.72
CA GLU A 108 -29.66 31.11 -4.71
C GLU A 108 -29.62 30.04 -3.61
N ASN A 109 -29.21 28.82 -3.96
CA ASN A 109 -29.23 27.63 -3.12
C ASN A 109 -27.84 27.00 -3.02
N LEU A 110 -27.67 26.20 -1.98
CA LEU A 110 -26.57 25.24 -1.85
C LEU A 110 -26.98 23.91 -2.48
N LEU A 111 -26.13 23.37 -3.34
CA LEU A 111 -26.39 22.17 -4.12
C LEU A 111 -25.78 20.94 -3.44
N VAL A 112 -26.62 19.94 -3.20
CA VAL A 112 -26.17 18.61 -2.77
C VAL A 112 -26.17 17.70 -4.00
N TYR A 113 -25.00 17.14 -4.30
CA TYR A 113 -24.82 16.23 -5.43
C TYR A 113 -24.89 14.77 -4.99
N GLY A 114 -25.53 13.94 -5.82
CA GLY A 114 -25.69 12.52 -5.56
C GLY A 114 -26.98 11.94 -6.14
N LYS A 115 -27.29 10.70 -5.76
CA LYS A 115 -28.47 9.95 -6.21
C LYS A 115 -29.01 9.10 -5.06
N GLN A 116 -30.33 8.99 -4.95
CA GLN A 116 -31.00 8.19 -3.93
C GLN A 116 -31.63 6.93 -4.56
N TYR A 117 -31.44 5.80 -3.88
CA TYR A 117 -31.95 4.46 -4.20
C TYR A 117 -32.73 3.93 -2.99
N GLY A 118 -34.00 4.29 -2.87
CA GLY A 118 -34.82 3.97 -1.69
C GLY A 118 -34.24 4.58 -0.41
N ASN A 119 -33.72 3.73 0.48
CA ASN A 119 -33.09 4.15 1.74
C ASN A 119 -31.56 4.32 1.64
N ILE A 120 -30.97 4.17 0.46
CA ILE A 120 -29.53 4.40 0.25
C ILE A 120 -29.34 5.71 -0.50
N PHE A 121 -28.45 6.56 -0.02
CA PHE A 121 -28.05 7.79 -0.70
C PHE A 121 -26.58 7.71 -1.09
N ILE A 122 -26.26 7.85 -2.38
CA ILE A 122 -24.89 7.98 -2.87
C ILE A 122 -24.63 9.45 -3.11
N GLY A 123 -23.82 10.07 -2.26
CA GLY A 123 -23.52 11.49 -2.33
C GLY A 123 -22.09 11.74 -2.78
N VAL A 124 -21.91 12.77 -3.62
CA VAL A 124 -20.59 13.24 -4.01
C VAL A 124 -20.17 14.36 -3.07
N GLN A 125 -19.13 14.09 -2.28
CA GLN A 125 -18.57 15.08 -1.37
C GLN A 125 -18.02 16.26 -2.19
N PRO A 126 -18.37 17.50 -1.81
CA PRO A 126 -17.79 18.68 -2.43
C PRO A 126 -16.27 18.71 -2.34
N THR A 127 -15.63 19.42 -3.26
CA THR A 127 -14.19 19.67 -3.17
C THR A 127 -13.89 20.46 -1.90
N PHE A 128 -12.66 20.41 -1.40
CA PHE A 128 -12.34 21.17 -0.19
C PHE A 128 -12.31 22.69 -0.44
N GLY A 129 -12.22 23.13 -1.70
CA GLY A 129 -12.09 24.54 -2.06
C GLY A 129 -10.64 25.08 -1.98
N TYR A 130 -9.68 24.23 -1.61
CA TYR A 130 -8.25 24.54 -1.69
C TYR A 130 -7.56 23.52 -2.60
N GLU A 131 -6.66 24.00 -3.45
CA GLU A 131 -5.89 23.16 -4.36
C GLU A 131 -4.73 22.45 -3.63
N GLY A 132 -4.50 21.17 -3.96
CA GLY A 132 -3.36 20.38 -3.48
C GLY A 132 -3.70 19.30 -2.45
N ASP A 133 -2.68 18.82 -1.74
CA ASP A 133 -2.75 17.69 -0.80
C ASP A 133 -3.55 18.02 0.48
N PRO A 134 -4.64 17.28 0.80
CA PRO A 134 -5.48 17.53 1.98
C PRO A 134 -4.73 17.34 3.30
N MET A 135 -3.62 16.59 3.35
CA MET A 135 -2.81 16.48 4.57
C MET A 135 -2.22 17.82 5.01
N ARG A 136 -2.07 18.80 4.10
CA ARG A 136 -1.61 20.15 4.45
C ARG A 136 -2.56 20.86 5.42
N LEU A 137 -3.83 20.45 5.46
CA LEU A 137 -4.83 21.00 6.36
C LEU A 137 -4.57 20.70 7.82
N LEU A 138 -3.84 19.61 8.12
CA LEU A 138 -3.37 19.30 9.47
C LEU A 138 -2.45 20.39 10.06
N PHE A 139 -1.96 21.31 9.23
CA PHE A 139 -1.11 22.43 9.62
C PHE A 139 -1.79 23.80 9.44
N SER A 140 -2.94 23.85 8.77
CA SER A 140 -3.61 25.11 8.49
C SER A 140 -4.37 25.60 9.71
N LYS A 141 -4.06 26.83 10.15
CA LYS A 141 -4.76 27.50 11.26
C LYS A 141 -5.99 28.27 10.80
N SER A 142 -6.05 28.66 9.52
CA SER A 142 -7.07 29.55 8.97
C SER A 142 -8.00 28.86 7.97
N ALA A 143 -7.77 27.60 7.61
CA ALA A 143 -8.67 26.91 6.69
C ALA A 143 -10.01 26.57 7.37
N SER A 144 -11.07 26.55 6.58
CA SER A 144 -12.39 26.09 6.99
C SER A 144 -13.09 25.43 5.81
N PRO A 145 -14.04 24.50 6.02
CA PRO A 145 -14.88 24.02 4.93
C PRO A 145 -15.69 25.17 4.32
N HIS A 146 -15.96 25.10 3.02
CA HIS A 146 -16.89 26.03 2.37
C HIS A 146 -18.36 25.63 2.66
N HIS A 147 -19.31 26.54 2.39
CA HIS A 147 -20.72 26.31 2.69
C HIS A 147 -21.31 25.06 2.03
N GLY A 148 -20.97 24.79 0.76
CA GLY A 148 -21.40 23.58 0.05
C GLY A 148 -20.97 22.29 0.76
N PHE A 149 -19.76 22.27 1.30
CA PHE A 149 -19.24 21.15 2.09
C PHE A 149 -20.06 20.92 3.37
N ALA A 150 -20.34 21.99 4.12
CA ALA A 150 -21.17 21.92 5.31
C ALA A 150 -22.62 21.54 5.00
N ALA A 151 -23.18 22.04 3.90
CA ALA A 151 -24.53 21.73 3.45
C ALA A 151 -24.70 20.25 3.08
N TYR A 152 -23.68 19.63 2.49
CA TYR A 152 -23.68 18.19 2.21
C TYR A 152 -23.91 17.37 3.49
N TYR A 153 -23.11 17.61 4.53
CA TYR A 153 -23.23 16.89 5.79
C TYR A 153 -24.51 17.24 6.55
N THR A 154 -24.95 18.50 6.48
CA THR A 154 -26.24 18.94 7.04
C THR A 154 -27.41 18.20 6.38
N PHE A 155 -27.36 18.01 5.07
CA PHE A 155 -28.36 17.21 4.34
C PHE A 155 -28.35 15.76 4.81
N VAL A 156 -27.17 15.12 4.87
CA VAL A 156 -27.01 13.72 5.30
C VAL A 156 -27.60 13.51 6.70
N GLU A 157 -27.29 14.39 7.65
CA GLU A 157 -27.73 14.26 9.04
C GLU A 157 -29.19 14.66 9.26
N LYS A 158 -29.58 15.87 8.81
CA LYS A 158 -30.85 16.48 9.25
C LYS A 158 -32.01 16.26 8.27
N ILE A 159 -31.72 16.10 6.98
CA ILE A 159 -32.74 16.03 5.92
C ILE A 159 -32.94 14.59 5.47
N PHE A 160 -31.89 13.94 4.96
CA PHE A 160 -31.92 12.53 4.61
C PHE A 160 -32.10 11.64 5.85
N LYS A 161 -31.49 12.05 6.98
CA LYS A 161 -31.50 11.37 8.28
C LYS A 161 -30.86 9.98 8.16
N ALA A 162 -29.61 9.96 7.71
CA ALA A 162 -28.83 8.74 7.66
C ALA A 162 -28.67 8.13 9.07
N ASP A 163 -28.83 6.82 9.18
CA ASP A 163 -28.52 6.07 10.40
C ASP A 163 -27.04 5.71 10.47
N ALA A 164 -26.34 5.69 9.32
CA ALA A 164 -24.91 5.52 9.21
C ALA A 164 -24.39 6.20 7.93
N VAL A 165 -23.11 6.55 7.91
CA VAL A 165 -22.40 7.00 6.72
C VAL A 165 -21.23 6.08 6.40
N LEU A 166 -21.06 5.76 5.13
CA LEU A 166 -19.96 4.97 4.59
C LEU A 166 -19.09 5.85 3.68
N HIS A 167 -17.81 5.98 4.03
CA HIS A 167 -16.78 6.61 3.21
C HIS A 167 -15.84 5.55 2.60
N PHE A 168 -15.14 5.91 1.53
CA PHE A 168 -14.07 5.11 0.93
C PHE A 168 -12.75 5.87 1.03
N GLY A 169 -11.79 5.34 1.80
CA GLY A 169 -10.59 6.03 2.23
C GLY A 169 -9.43 5.99 1.23
N THR A 170 -8.87 7.18 0.98
CA THR A 170 -7.46 7.54 1.27
C THR A 170 -7.25 9.06 1.33
N HIS A 171 -8.22 9.88 0.93
CA HIS A 171 -8.12 11.34 1.00
C HIS A 171 -9.45 11.98 1.41
N GLY A 172 -10.15 11.37 2.37
CA GLY A 172 -11.39 11.94 2.89
C GLY A 172 -11.10 13.28 3.54
N SER A 173 -11.60 14.36 2.98
CA SER A 173 -11.27 15.71 3.46
C SER A 173 -11.75 15.96 4.90
N LEU A 174 -12.80 15.24 5.34
CA LEU A 174 -13.42 15.35 6.67
C LEU A 174 -12.42 15.17 7.83
N GLU A 175 -11.59 14.12 7.80
CA GLU A 175 -10.67 13.81 8.91
C GLU A 175 -9.48 14.77 8.98
N PHE A 176 -9.11 15.37 7.85
CA PHE A 176 -8.03 16.34 7.75
C PHE A 176 -8.51 17.78 8.01
N MET A 177 -9.81 17.99 8.23
CA MET A 177 -10.34 19.32 8.52
C MET A 177 -9.68 19.93 9.77
N PRO A 178 -9.47 21.27 9.78
CA PRO A 178 -8.85 21.96 10.92
C PRO A 178 -9.53 21.67 12.26
N GLY A 179 -8.69 21.46 13.28
CA GLY A 179 -9.10 21.06 14.62
C GLY A 179 -7.96 20.37 15.39
N LYS A 180 -8.22 19.94 16.63
CA LYS A 180 -7.25 19.25 17.51
C LYS A 180 -6.80 17.91 16.93
N GLN A 181 -5.59 17.45 17.26
CA GLN A 181 -5.02 16.18 16.78
C GLN A 181 -5.84 14.94 17.20
N VAL A 182 -6.37 14.95 18.42
CA VAL A 182 -7.19 13.89 19.02
C VAL A 182 -8.11 14.53 20.07
N GLY A 183 -9.25 13.91 20.36
CA GLY A 183 -10.23 14.43 21.31
C GLY A 183 -10.84 15.73 20.79
N MET A 184 -11.64 15.62 19.73
CA MET A 184 -12.27 16.78 19.09
C MET A 184 -13.10 17.57 20.11
N SER A 185 -13.26 18.87 19.83
CA SER A 185 -14.19 19.75 20.54
C SER A 185 -15.20 20.33 19.56
N ASP A 186 -16.22 21.00 20.08
CA ASP A 186 -17.19 21.80 19.33
C ASP A 186 -16.55 22.78 18.33
N ALA A 187 -15.36 23.32 18.63
CA ALA A 187 -14.60 24.17 17.71
C ALA A 187 -13.89 23.41 16.56
N CYS A 188 -13.94 22.07 16.52
CA CYS A 188 -13.30 21.26 15.49
C CYS A 188 -14.29 20.94 14.38
N PHE A 189 -13.95 21.27 13.13
CA PHE A 189 -14.83 21.01 11.99
C PHE A 189 -15.16 19.53 11.77
N PRO A 190 -14.23 18.55 11.92
CA PRO A 190 -14.59 17.14 11.81
C PRO A 190 -15.80 16.74 12.69
N ASP A 191 -15.83 17.25 13.92
CA ASP A 191 -16.88 17.00 14.90
C ASP A 191 -18.20 17.67 14.50
N SER A 192 -18.13 18.96 14.16
CA SER A 192 -19.29 19.74 13.72
C SER A 192 -19.94 19.19 12.45
N LEU A 193 -19.13 18.65 11.52
CA LEU A 193 -19.60 18.16 10.23
C LEU A 193 -20.24 16.78 10.33
N ILE A 194 -19.56 15.80 10.95
CA ILE A 194 -20.08 14.42 11.00
C ILE A 194 -21.20 14.25 12.03
N GLY A 195 -21.18 15.08 13.08
CA GLY A 195 -22.13 15.03 14.17
C GLY A 195 -22.13 13.67 14.87
N ASN A 196 -23.33 13.15 15.12
CA ASN A 196 -23.52 11.90 15.89
C ASN A 196 -23.75 10.66 15.01
N ILE A 197 -23.55 10.77 13.70
CA ILE A 197 -23.81 9.65 12.77
C ILE A 197 -22.66 8.64 12.89
N PRO A 198 -22.95 7.33 13.08
CA PRO A 198 -21.96 6.28 12.92
C PRO A 198 -21.21 6.42 11.60
N ASN A 199 -19.90 6.67 11.71
CA ASN A 199 -19.02 6.90 10.59
C ASN A 199 -18.22 5.63 10.28
N ILE A 200 -18.46 5.03 9.12
CA ILE A 200 -17.81 3.79 8.67
C ILE A 200 -16.95 4.12 7.46
N TYR A 201 -15.76 3.55 7.40
CA TYR A 201 -14.86 3.66 6.26
C TYR A 201 -14.49 2.29 5.75
N TYR A 202 -14.43 2.14 4.44
CA TYR A 202 -13.50 1.20 3.83
C TYR A 202 -12.14 1.85 3.68
N TYR A 203 -11.09 1.26 4.25
CA TYR A 203 -9.72 1.77 4.20
C TYR A 203 -8.76 0.69 3.70
N ALA A 204 -7.75 1.04 2.92
CA ALA A 204 -6.76 0.05 2.48
C ALA A 204 -6.04 -0.54 3.71
N ALA A 205 -5.91 -1.87 3.77
CA ALA A 205 -5.24 -2.56 4.87
C ALA A 205 -3.79 -2.05 5.08
N ASN A 206 -3.16 -1.57 4.00
CA ASN A 206 -1.81 -1.03 4.00
C ASN A 206 -1.71 0.47 4.30
N ASN A 207 -2.79 1.15 4.71
CA ASN A 207 -2.73 2.56 5.14
C ASN A 207 -3.21 2.75 6.59
N PRO A 208 -2.54 2.12 7.58
CA PRO A 208 -2.94 2.21 8.99
C PRO A 208 -2.81 3.63 9.57
N SER A 209 -1.88 4.43 9.06
CA SER A 209 -1.62 5.76 9.60
C SER A 209 -2.78 6.72 9.37
N GLU A 210 -3.31 6.78 8.15
CA GLU A 210 -4.45 7.64 7.82
C GLU A 210 -5.76 7.09 8.39
N ALA A 211 -5.95 5.76 8.37
CA ALA A 211 -7.06 5.13 9.08
C ALA A 211 -7.08 5.53 10.57
N THR A 212 -5.91 5.67 11.21
CA THR A 212 -5.82 6.13 12.60
C THR A 212 -6.17 7.63 12.75
N VAL A 213 -5.89 8.47 11.75
CA VAL A 213 -6.35 9.86 11.73
C VAL A 213 -7.88 9.91 11.65
N ALA A 214 -8.49 9.15 10.74
CA ALA A 214 -9.94 9.02 10.63
C ALA A 214 -10.58 8.59 11.97
N LYS A 215 -10.03 7.57 12.63
CA LYS A 215 -10.48 7.15 13.96
C LYS A 215 -10.49 8.28 14.98
N ARG A 216 -9.38 9.02 15.08
CA ARG A 216 -9.17 10.03 16.12
C ARG A 216 -9.93 11.32 15.87
N ARG A 217 -10.21 11.64 14.60
CA ARG A 217 -10.74 12.95 14.19
C ARG A 217 -12.16 12.90 13.66
N SER A 218 -12.62 11.80 13.07
CA SER A 218 -13.97 11.67 12.49
C SER A 218 -14.80 10.52 13.09
N TYR A 219 -14.34 9.92 14.19
CA TYR A 219 -15.03 8.81 14.88
C TYR A 219 -15.19 7.54 14.03
N ALA A 220 -14.29 7.34 13.07
CA ALA A 220 -14.44 6.30 12.06
C ALA A 220 -14.24 4.87 12.61
N ASN A 221 -15.12 3.95 12.20
CA ASN A 221 -14.85 2.51 12.15
C ASN A 221 -14.22 2.19 10.79
N THR A 222 -12.96 1.75 10.76
CA THR A 222 -12.14 1.65 9.54
C THR A 222 -11.97 0.20 9.12
N ILE A 223 -12.92 -0.29 8.34
CA ILE A 223 -12.96 -1.64 7.81
C ILE A 223 -11.91 -1.77 6.71
N SER A 224 -10.97 -2.70 6.86
CA SER A 224 -9.90 -2.89 5.88
C SER A 224 -10.38 -3.56 4.60
N TYR A 225 -9.89 -3.12 3.45
CA TYR A 225 -9.93 -3.86 2.20
C TYR A 225 -8.52 -4.18 1.69
N LEU A 226 -8.41 -5.20 0.83
CA LEU A 226 -7.14 -5.63 0.27
C LEU A 226 -6.75 -4.74 -0.92
N THR A 227 -5.48 -4.38 -1.06
CA THR A 227 -5.01 -3.81 -2.33
C THR A 227 -5.04 -4.87 -3.42
N PRO A 228 -5.15 -4.49 -4.72
CA PRO A 228 -5.15 -5.44 -5.82
C PRO A 228 -3.98 -6.42 -5.72
N PRO A 229 -4.17 -7.67 -6.19
CA PRO A 229 -3.09 -8.62 -6.27
C PRO A 229 -1.93 -7.99 -7.03
N ALA A 230 -0.75 -8.06 -6.41
CA ALA A 230 0.41 -7.41 -6.96
C ALA A 230 1.03 -8.31 -8.04
N GLU A 231 1.43 -7.74 -9.16
CA GLU A 231 2.09 -8.43 -10.26
C GLU A 231 3.54 -7.97 -10.38
N ASN A 232 4.37 -8.80 -11.00
CA ASN A 232 5.69 -8.37 -11.41
C ASN A 232 5.56 -7.40 -12.60
N ALA A 233 6.28 -6.29 -12.57
CA ALA A 233 6.21 -5.26 -13.62
C ALA A 233 6.50 -5.81 -15.03
N GLY A 234 7.32 -6.86 -15.09
CA GLY A 234 7.73 -7.48 -16.35
C GLY A 234 8.66 -6.58 -17.16
N LEU A 235 8.93 -7.00 -18.40
CA LEU A 235 9.74 -6.26 -19.35
C LEU A 235 8.92 -5.97 -20.61
N TYR A 236 9.09 -4.77 -21.17
CA TYR A 236 8.37 -4.33 -22.36
C TYR A 236 9.28 -3.62 -23.36
N LYS A 237 8.93 -3.69 -24.65
CA LYS A 237 9.61 -2.99 -25.76
C LYS A 237 11.14 -3.19 -25.71
N GLY A 238 11.92 -2.11 -25.69
CA GLY A 238 13.39 -2.15 -25.69
C GLY A 238 14.00 -2.91 -24.51
N LEU A 239 13.35 -2.92 -23.33
CA LEU A 239 13.82 -3.68 -22.17
C LEU A 239 13.72 -5.19 -22.40
N LYS A 240 12.67 -5.65 -23.10
CA LYS A 240 12.52 -7.06 -23.47
C LYS A 240 13.58 -7.46 -24.50
N GLN A 241 13.82 -6.63 -25.51
CA GLN A 241 14.88 -6.83 -26.49
C GLN A 241 16.26 -6.91 -25.80
N LEU A 242 16.53 -6.02 -24.84
CA LEU A 242 17.75 -6.05 -24.05
C LEU A 242 17.92 -7.36 -23.27
N SER A 243 16.84 -7.90 -22.70
CA SER A 243 16.85 -9.21 -22.03
C SER A 243 17.26 -10.35 -22.97
N GLU A 244 16.78 -10.33 -24.21
CA GLU A 244 17.09 -11.36 -25.22
C GLU A 244 18.56 -11.28 -25.68
N LEU A 245 19.11 -10.07 -25.78
CA LEU A 245 20.54 -9.86 -26.05
C LEU A 245 21.41 -10.38 -24.90
N ILE A 246 21.04 -10.11 -23.64
CA ILE A 246 21.73 -10.63 -22.46
C ILE A 246 21.66 -12.17 -22.42
N ALA A 247 20.51 -12.77 -22.71
CA ALA A 247 20.40 -14.22 -22.77
C ALA A 247 21.31 -14.82 -23.87
N SER A 248 21.42 -14.14 -25.01
CA SER A 248 22.30 -14.56 -26.11
C SER A 248 23.79 -14.46 -25.73
N TYR A 249 24.18 -13.52 -24.87
CA TYR A 249 25.56 -13.34 -24.41
C TYR A 249 26.15 -14.63 -23.86
N GLN A 250 25.40 -15.42 -23.08
CA GLN A 250 25.93 -16.63 -22.46
C GLN A 250 26.40 -17.69 -23.46
N SER A 251 25.75 -17.77 -24.62
CA SER A 251 26.15 -18.67 -25.71
C SER A 251 27.28 -18.11 -26.59
N LEU A 252 27.45 -16.78 -26.60
CA LEU A 252 28.35 -16.07 -27.51
C LEU A 252 29.64 -15.58 -26.84
N LYS A 253 29.69 -15.50 -25.50
CA LYS A 253 30.79 -14.86 -24.75
C LYS A 253 32.16 -15.49 -25.00
N ASP A 254 32.18 -16.83 -25.15
CA ASP A 254 33.40 -17.61 -25.39
C ASP A 254 33.71 -17.77 -26.88
N THR A 255 32.87 -17.19 -27.75
CA THR A 255 33.09 -17.16 -29.20
C THR A 255 33.75 -15.85 -29.62
N GLY A 256 34.27 -15.80 -30.86
CA GLY A 256 34.77 -14.55 -31.44
C GLY A 256 33.72 -13.42 -31.58
N ARG A 257 32.46 -13.67 -31.22
CA ARG A 257 31.35 -12.69 -31.30
C ARG A 257 31.03 -12.00 -29.97
N GLY A 258 31.73 -12.32 -28.87
CA GLY A 258 31.48 -11.73 -27.54
C GLY A 258 31.51 -10.20 -27.51
N ASN A 259 32.44 -9.56 -28.23
CA ASN A 259 32.52 -8.09 -28.27
C ASN A 259 31.32 -7.44 -28.99
N GLN A 260 30.86 -8.05 -30.08
CA GLN A 260 29.76 -7.52 -30.89
C GLN A 260 28.43 -7.55 -30.12
N ILE A 261 28.17 -8.63 -29.38
CA ILE A 261 26.97 -8.73 -28.56
C ILE A 261 27.00 -7.74 -27.39
N VAL A 262 28.15 -7.53 -26.74
CA VAL A 262 28.29 -6.52 -25.66
C VAL A 262 28.07 -5.11 -26.19
N SER A 263 28.60 -4.78 -27.37
CA SER A 263 28.34 -3.48 -28.02
C SER A 263 26.84 -3.27 -28.29
N SER A 264 26.15 -4.34 -28.73
CA SER A 264 24.69 -4.31 -28.96
C SER A 264 23.91 -4.13 -27.65
N ILE A 265 24.34 -4.78 -26.56
CA ILE A 265 23.77 -4.63 -25.22
C ILE A 265 23.94 -3.19 -24.73
N ILE A 266 25.14 -2.60 -24.84
CA ILE A 266 25.43 -1.22 -24.43
C ILE A 266 24.55 -0.24 -25.21
N SER A 267 24.48 -0.38 -26.54
CA SER A 267 23.69 0.52 -27.37
C SER A 267 22.19 0.44 -27.04
N THR A 268 21.66 -0.77 -26.87
CA THR A 268 20.26 -0.97 -26.47
C THR A 268 19.99 -0.47 -25.06
N ALA A 269 20.93 -0.63 -24.13
CA ALA A 269 20.83 -0.10 -22.77
C ALA A 269 20.79 1.44 -22.75
N LYS A 270 21.64 2.11 -23.55
CA LYS A 270 21.60 3.57 -23.76
C LYS A 270 20.27 4.04 -24.36
N GLN A 271 19.73 3.31 -25.35
CA GLN A 271 18.40 3.59 -25.90
C GLN A 271 17.28 3.46 -24.85
N CYS A 272 17.45 2.57 -23.87
CA CYS A 272 16.54 2.41 -22.74
C CYS A 272 16.81 3.39 -21.58
N ASN A 273 17.78 4.31 -21.71
CA ASN A 273 18.25 5.24 -20.68
C ASN A 273 18.89 4.57 -19.44
N LEU A 274 19.33 3.31 -19.54
CA LEU A 274 19.98 2.61 -18.41
C LEU A 274 21.41 3.09 -18.15
N ASP A 275 21.97 3.93 -19.01
CA ASP A 275 23.24 4.65 -18.80
C ASP A 275 23.20 5.63 -17.63
N LYS A 276 22.00 6.00 -17.17
CA LYS A 276 21.80 6.84 -15.97
C LYS A 276 21.82 6.03 -14.68
N ASP A 277 21.55 4.73 -14.78
CA ASP A 277 21.47 3.80 -13.65
C ASP A 277 22.76 2.96 -13.50
N VAL A 278 23.41 2.69 -14.62
CA VAL A 278 24.61 1.87 -14.73
C VAL A 278 25.67 2.66 -15.48
N ASP A 279 26.87 2.71 -14.94
CA ASP A 279 28.03 3.26 -15.64
C ASP A 279 28.38 2.36 -16.83
N LEU A 280 28.20 2.88 -18.05
CA LEU A 280 28.38 2.17 -19.30
C LEU A 280 29.57 2.74 -20.08
N PRO A 281 30.46 1.89 -20.62
CA PRO A 281 31.58 2.35 -21.43
C PRO A 281 31.13 2.96 -22.77
N ASP A 282 32.07 3.58 -23.46
CA ASP A 282 31.82 4.17 -24.78
C ASP A 282 31.52 3.08 -25.82
N GLU A 283 30.69 3.42 -26.82
CA GLU A 283 30.34 2.47 -27.86
C GLU A 283 31.57 2.14 -28.74
N GLY A 284 31.85 0.85 -28.93
CA GLY A 284 32.95 0.37 -29.77
C GLY A 284 34.29 0.17 -29.05
N GLU A 285 34.35 0.38 -27.73
CA GLU A 285 35.53 0.05 -26.92
C GLU A 285 35.73 -1.48 -26.82
N GLU A 286 36.96 -1.96 -27.04
CA GLU A 286 37.29 -3.38 -26.88
C GLU A 286 37.61 -3.70 -25.41
N LEU A 287 36.66 -4.38 -24.75
CA LEU A 287 36.77 -4.72 -23.34
C LEU A 287 37.35 -6.14 -23.13
N PRO A 288 38.22 -6.33 -22.12
CA PRO A 288 38.60 -7.64 -21.60
C PRO A 288 37.39 -8.51 -21.21
N ALA A 289 37.55 -9.84 -21.19
CA ALA A 289 36.45 -10.77 -20.91
C ALA A 289 35.79 -10.54 -19.54
N ASN A 290 36.58 -10.31 -18.50
CA ASN A 290 36.10 -10.02 -17.14
C ASN A 290 35.31 -8.70 -17.08
N GLU A 291 35.72 -7.68 -17.83
CA GLU A 291 35.03 -6.38 -17.87
C GLU A 291 33.73 -6.46 -18.66
N ARG A 292 33.70 -7.25 -19.74
CA ARG A 292 32.46 -7.56 -20.49
C ARG A 292 31.42 -8.21 -19.60
N ASP A 293 31.82 -9.24 -18.84
CA ASP A 293 30.93 -9.91 -17.89
C ASP A 293 30.39 -8.94 -16.84
N LEU A 294 31.22 -8.03 -16.34
CA LEU A 294 30.83 -7.04 -15.34
C LEU A 294 29.81 -6.04 -15.91
N VAL A 295 30.04 -5.52 -17.12
CA VAL A 295 29.10 -4.61 -17.79
C VAL A 295 27.75 -5.29 -18.01
N VAL A 296 27.76 -6.51 -18.58
CA VAL A 296 26.54 -7.28 -18.80
C VAL A 296 25.83 -7.59 -17.48
N GLY A 297 26.58 -7.97 -16.45
CA GLY A 297 26.03 -8.26 -15.13
C GLY A 297 25.38 -7.04 -14.47
N LYS A 298 25.97 -5.85 -14.53
CA LYS A 298 25.36 -4.61 -14.02
C LYS A 298 24.05 -4.28 -14.75
N VAL A 299 24.06 -4.33 -16.08
CA VAL A 299 22.85 -4.07 -16.89
C VAL A 299 21.78 -5.11 -16.61
N TYR A 300 22.17 -6.38 -16.49
CA TYR A 300 21.25 -7.47 -16.21
C TYR A 300 20.63 -7.37 -14.82
N GLY A 301 21.44 -7.05 -13.80
CA GLY A 301 20.95 -6.80 -12.45
C GLY A 301 19.89 -5.70 -12.42
N LYS A 302 20.13 -4.59 -13.14
CA LYS A 302 19.16 -3.49 -13.24
C LYS A 302 17.88 -3.90 -13.97
N LEU A 303 18.00 -4.70 -15.02
CA LEU A 303 16.85 -5.23 -15.75
C LEU A 303 16.00 -6.16 -14.87
N MET A 304 16.63 -6.99 -14.04
CA MET A 304 15.94 -7.87 -13.09
C MET A 304 15.28 -7.10 -11.96
N GLU A 305 15.88 -6.00 -11.48
CA GLU A 305 15.23 -5.09 -10.54
C GLU A 305 13.90 -4.56 -11.10
N ILE A 306 13.89 -4.15 -12.39
CA ILE A 306 12.68 -3.68 -13.07
C ILE A 306 11.66 -4.81 -13.23
N GLU A 307 12.08 -5.95 -13.79
CA GLU A 307 11.18 -7.10 -14.05
C GLU A 307 10.50 -7.59 -12.78
N SER A 308 11.27 -7.74 -11.71
CA SER A 308 10.82 -8.37 -10.47
C SER A 308 10.09 -7.42 -9.53
N ARG A 309 10.10 -6.11 -9.82
CA ARG A 309 9.40 -5.11 -9.00
C ARG A 309 7.92 -5.48 -8.90
N LEU A 310 7.48 -5.69 -7.67
CA LEU A 310 6.10 -6.02 -7.37
C LEU A 310 5.29 -4.73 -7.22
N LEU A 311 4.23 -4.60 -8.00
CA LEU A 311 3.29 -3.48 -7.88
C LEU A 311 1.85 -3.94 -8.11
N PRO A 312 0.87 -3.30 -7.45
CA PRO A 312 -0.53 -3.55 -7.74
C PRO A 312 -0.84 -3.17 -9.19
N CYS A 313 -1.34 -4.12 -9.98
CA CYS A 313 -1.76 -3.90 -11.35
C CYS A 313 -3.30 -3.96 -11.40
N GLY A 314 -3.94 -2.79 -11.39
CA GLY A 314 -5.40 -2.69 -11.45
C GLY A 314 -6.00 -2.03 -10.20
N LEU A 315 -7.28 -2.29 -9.97
CA LEU A 315 -8.08 -1.74 -8.88
C LEU A 315 -8.87 -2.85 -8.20
N HIS A 316 -9.02 -2.77 -6.89
CA HIS A 316 -9.76 -3.72 -6.07
C HIS A 316 -11.25 -3.41 -6.11
N VAL A 317 -12.08 -4.44 -6.00
CA VAL A 317 -13.53 -4.31 -5.83
C VAL A 317 -13.90 -4.93 -4.49
N ILE A 318 -14.57 -4.17 -3.62
CA ILE A 318 -15.01 -4.67 -2.32
C ILE A 318 -15.87 -5.92 -2.48
N GLY A 319 -15.54 -6.99 -1.75
CA GLY A 319 -16.23 -8.28 -1.81
C GLY A 319 -15.79 -9.18 -2.97
N GLU A 320 -14.74 -8.80 -3.71
CA GLU A 320 -14.12 -9.63 -4.74
C GLU A 320 -12.67 -9.95 -4.33
N PRO A 321 -12.44 -10.98 -3.48
CA PRO A 321 -11.08 -11.35 -3.10
C PRO A 321 -10.29 -11.88 -4.31
N PRO A 322 -8.96 -11.79 -4.29
CA PRO A 322 -8.13 -12.34 -5.36
C PRO A 322 -8.34 -13.85 -5.46
N THR A 323 -8.26 -14.36 -6.69
CA THR A 323 -8.15 -15.80 -6.92
C THR A 323 -6.83 -16.31 -6.35
N ALA A 324 -6.79 -17.61 -6.06
CA ALA A 324 -5.56 -18.22 -5.54
C ALA A 324 -4.37 -18.08 -6.52
N VAL A 325 -4.62 -18.05 -7.83
CA VAL A 325 -3.58 -17.83 -8.85
C VAL A 325 -3.03 -16.40 -8.78
N GLU A 326 -3.89 -15.40 -8.62
CA GLU A 326 -3.49 -14.00 -8.44
C GLU A 326 -2.73 -13.78 -7.11
N ALA A 327 -2.95 -14.63 -6.12
CA ALA A 327 -2.22 -14.59 -4.85
C ALA A 327 -0.77 -15.10 -4.94
N VAL A 328 -0.37 -15.79 -6.03
CA VAL A 328 0.97 -16.43 -6.16
C VAL A 328 2.09 -15.42 -5.98
N ALA A 329 2.04 -14.28 -6.68
CA ALA A 329 3.10 -13.27 -6.61
C ALA A 329 3.23 -12.67 -5.19
N THR A 330 2.11 -12.47 -4.49
CA THR A 330 2.12 -12.05 -3.08
C THR A 330 2.76 -13.11 -2.19
N LEU A 331 2.40 -14.39 -2.37
CA LEU A 331 2.97 -15.50 -1.62
C LEU A 331 4.47 -15.69 -1.87
N VAL A 332 4.95 -15.50 -3.10
CA VAL A 332 6.38 -15.56 -3.42
C VAL A 332 7.16 -14.54 -2.60
N ASN A 333 6.63 -13.32 -2.44
CA ASN A 333 7.28 -12.29 -1.65
C ASN A 333 7.16 -12.53 -0.14
N ILE A 334 6.03 -13.07 0.33
CA ILE A 334 5.90 -13.55 1.72
C ILE A 334 6.96 -14.62 2.02
N ALA A 335 7.21 -15.51 1.07
CA ALA A 335 8.21 -16.56 1.16
C ALA A 335 9.65 -16.05 1.04
N ALA A 336 9.86 -14.81 0.57
CA ALA A 336 11.20 -14.23 0.39
C ALA A 336 11.80 -13.63 1.67
N LEU A 337 11.04 -13.62 2.77
CA LEU A 337 11.46 -13.00 4.04
C LEU A 337 11.68 -14.06 5.13
N ASP A 338 12.80 -13.94 5.85
CA ASP A 338 13.04 -14.73 7.05
C ASP A 338 12.12 -14.29 8.19
N ARG A 339 11.60 -15.25 8.97
CA ARG A 339 10.79 -14.99 10.16
C ARG A 339 11.37 -15.82 11.32
N PRO A 340 12.47 -15.34 11.94
CA PRO A 340 13.19 -16.10 12.97
C PRO A 340 12.34 -16.38 14.21
N GLU A 341 11.43 -15.46 14.55
CA GLU A 341 10.46 -15.59 15.66
C GLU A 341 9.58 -16.85 15.53
N GLU A 342 9.35 -17.29 14.29
CA GLU A 342 8.50 -18.44 13.93
C GLU A 342 9.33 -19.63 13.42
N ASN A 343 10.66 -19.54 13.46
CA ASN A 343 11.59 -20.52 12.89
C ASN A 343 11.33 -20.81 11.39
N ILE A 344 10.92 -19.79 10.63
CA ILE A 344 10.68 -19.88 9.18
C ILE A 344 11.84 -19.20 8.45
N PHE A 345 12.45 -19.94 7.53
CA PHE A 345 13.49 -19.43 6.64
C PHE A 345 12.90 -19.08 5.28
N SER A 346 13.41 -18.01 4.68
CA SER A 346 13.05 -17.55 3.35
C SER A 346 13.38 -18.61 2.30
N LEU A 347 12.51 -18.75 1.29
CA LEU A 347 12.72 -19.65 0.17
C LEU A 347 14.03 -19.32 -0.56
N PRO A 348 14.36 -18.06 -0.89
CA PRO A 348 15.67 -17.71 -1.43
C PRO A 348 16.84 -18.14 -0.53
N GLY A 349 16.74 -17.98 0.79
CA GLY A 349 17.74 -18.43 1.75
C GLY A 349 17.95 -19.94 1.74
N ILE A 350 16.85 -20.71 1.73
CA ILE A 350 16.88 -22.18 1.64
C ILE A 350 17.54 -22.61 0.32
N LEU A 351 17.16 -22.00 -0.81
CA LEU A 351 17.68 -22.33 -2.13
C LEU A 351 19.17 -21.98 -2.27
N ALA A 352 19.60 -20.80 -1.78
CA ALA A 352 21.01 -20.39 -1.80
C ALA A 352 21.91 -21.36 -1.00
N ALA A 353 21.43 -21.85 0.15
CA ALA A 353 22.18 -22.78 0.98
C ALA A 353 22.49 -24.11 0.25
N THR A 354 21.64 -24.54 -0.69
CA THR A 354 21.86 -25.79 -1.45
C THR A 354 23.09 -25.75 -2.35
N VAL A 355 23.50 -24.55 -2.77
CA VAL A 355 24.68 -24.31 -3.60
C VAL A 355 25.87 -23.81 -2.77
N GLY A 356 25.79 -23.92 -1.43
CA GLY A 356 26.86 -23.54 -0.52
C GLY A 356 27.05 -22.02 -0.40
N ARG A 357 26.00 -21.23 -0.67
CA ARG A 357 26.03 -19.76 -0.60
C ARG A 357 25.01 -19.26 0.43
N THR A 358 25.24 -18.05 0.95
CA THR A 358 24.20 -17.30 1.65
C THR A 358 23.45 -16.44 0.65
N ILE A 359 22.17 -16.14 0.91
CA ILE A 359 21.39 -15.25 0.03
C ILE A 359 21.94 -13.82 0.05
N GLU A 360 22.50 -13.37 1.18
CA GLU A 360 23.10 -12.05 1.33
C GLU A 360 24.35 -11.87 0.46
N ASP A 361 25.19 -12.90 0.34
CA ASP A 361 26.34 -12.89 -0.57
C ASP A 361 25.90 -12.79 -2.03
N VAL A 362 24.82 -13.48 -2.39
CA VAL A 362 24.24 -13.43 -3.73
C VAL A 362 23.69 -12.03 -4.03
N TYR A 363 22.96 -11.42 -3.09
CA TYR A 363 22.50 -10.02 -3.24
C TYR A 363 23.68 -9.05 -3.39
N ARG A 364 24.69 -9.13 -2.53
CA ARG A 364 25.87 -8.26 -2.61
C ARG A 364 26.65 -8.44 -3.91
N GLY A 365 26.75 -9.68 -4.41
CA GLY A 365 27.40 -9.98 -5.69
C GLY A 365 26.59 -9.43 -6.87
N SER A 366 25.27 -9.57 -6.83
CA SER A 366 24.34 -8.99 -7.81
C SER A 366 24.42 -7.47 -7.84
N ASP A 367 24.43 -6.79 -6.69
CA ASP A 367 24.56 -5.33 -6.57
C ASP A 367 25.87 -4.82 -7.20
N LYS A 368 26.94 -5.62 -7.13
CA LYS A 368 28.23 -5.33 -7.76
C LYS A 368 28.26 -5.63 -9.27
N GLY A 369 27.21 -6.25 -9.82
CA GLY A 369 27.13 -6.69 -11.20
C GLY A 369 27.95 -7.94 -11.52
N ILE A 370 28.28 -8.77 -10.53
CA ILE A 370 28.97 -10.04 -10.77
C ILE A 370 28.01 -10.97 -11.51
N LEU A 371 28.26 -11.20 -12.80
CA LEU A 371 27.33 -11.91 -13.69
C LEU A 371 26.86 -13.28 -13.13
N ALA A 372 27.77 -14.06 -12.57
CA ALA A 372 27.44 -15.36 -11.98
C ALA A 372 26.45 -15.25 -10.80
N ASP A 373 26.56 -14.20 -9.98
CA ASP A 373 25.66 -13.96 -8.85
C ASP A 373 24.32 -13.38 -9.31
N VAL A 374 24.31 -12.53 -10.35
CA VAL A 374 23.07 -12.04 -10.99
C VAL A 374 22.29 -13.21 -11.60
N GLU A 375 22.97 -14.11 -12.32
CA GLU A 375 22.37 -15.32 -12.89
C GLU A 375 21.84 -16.27 -11.80
N LEU A 376 22.59 -16.45 -10.72
CA LEU A 376 22.17 -17.28 -9.59
C LEU A 376 20.94 -16.69 -8.90
N LEU A 377 20.90 -15.38 -8.68
CA LEU A 377 19.75 -14.69 -8.11
C LEU A 377 18.50 -14.87 -8.97
N LYS A 378 18.65 -14.76 -10.29
CA LYS A 378 17.58 -14.99 -11.26
C LYS A 378 17.03 -16.41 -11.18
N GLN A 379 17.91 -17.41 -11.12
CA GLN A 379 17.51 -18.81 -10.97
C GLN A 379 16.82 -19.10 -9.64
N ILE A 380 17.30 -18.51 -8.54
CA ILE A 380 16.64 -18.59 -7.22
C ILE A 380 15.24 -17.99 -7.29
N THR A 381 15.10 -16.84 -7.95
CA THR A 381 13.82 -16.14 -8.13
C THR A 381 12.84 -16.97 -8.96
N GLU A 382 13.27 -17.51 -10.11
CA GLU A 382 12.46 -18.39 -10.96
C GLU A 382 12.04 -19.67 -10.23
N ALA A 383 12.99 -20.30 -9.51
CA ALA A 383 12.69 -21.50 -8.73
C ALA A 383 11.70 -21.22 -7.58
N SER A 384 11.80 -20.04 -6.95
CA SER A 384 10.86 -19.61 -5.92
C SER A 384 9.46 -19.41 -6.49
N ARG A 385 9.34 -18.71 -7.63
CA ARG A 385 8.07 -18.51 -8.33
C ARG A 385 7.43 -19.83 -8.73
N GLY A 386 8.20 -20.74 -9.33
CA GLY A 386 7.69 -22.03 -9.79
C GLY A 386 7.31 -22.98 -8.65
N ALA A 387 8.08 -23.00 -7.55
CA ALA A 387 7.74 -23.83 -6.39
C ALA A 387 6.45 -23.36 -5.69
N VAL A 388 6.27 -22.03 -5.54
CA VAL A 388 5.03 -21.45 -4.99
C VAL A 388 3.85 -21.63 -5.95
N GLY A 389 4.06 -21.46 -7.26
CA GLY A 389 3.04 -21.72 -8.27
C GLY A 389 2.54 -23.17 -8.24
N ALA A 390 3.46 -24.14 -8.25
CA ALA A 390 3.13 -25.56 -8.16
C ALA A 390 2.37 -25.92 -6.87
N PHE A 391 2.71 -25.25 -5.76
CA PHE A 391 1.98 -25.38 -4.50
C PHE A 391 0.54 -24.89 -4.61
N VAL A 392 0.34 -23.68 -5.13
CA VAL A 392 -0.99 -23.09 -5.29
C VAL A 392 -1.85 -23.93 -6.23
N GLU A 393 -1.33 -24.33 -7.38
CA GLU A 393 -2.04 -25.16 -8.37
C GLU A 393 -2.60 -26.44 -7.76
N LYS A 394 -1.79 -27.21 -7.00
CA LYS A 394 -2.26 -28.45 -6.36
C LYS A 394 -3.22 -28.19 -5.17
N THR A 395 -3.18 -27.01 -4.58
CA THR A 395 -4.02 -26.62 -3.42
C THR A 395 -5.37 -26.04 -3.85
N THR A 396 -5.50 -25.62 -5.11
CA THR A 396 -6.75 -25.14 -5.71
C THR A 396 -7.57 -26.26 -6.38
N ASN A 397 -8.89 -26.11 -6.44
CA ASN A 397 -9.73 -26.92 -7.34
C ASN A 397 -9.88 -26.27 -8.72
N SER A 398 -10.57 -26.95 -9.64
CA SER A 398 -10.89 -26.47 -10.99
C SER A 398 -11.73 -25.17 -11.03
N LYS A 399 -12.22 -24.70 -9.89
CA LYS A 399 -12.93 -23.41 -9.74
C LYS A 399 -12.06 -22.32 -9.11
N GLY A 400 -10.75 -22.55 -8.92
CA GLY A 400 -9.83 -21.59 -8.31
C GLY A 400 -10.00 -21.42 -6.80
N GLN A 401 -10.87 -22.20 -6.16
CA GLN A 401 -11.12 -22.14 -4.72
C GLN A 401 -10.07 -22.97 -3.99
N VAL A 402 -9.58 -22.44 -2.87
CA VAL A 402 -8.69 -23.17 -1.96
C VAL A 402 -9.47 -24.33 -1.34
N VAL A 403 -9.14 -25.56 -1.69
CA VAL A 403 -9.78 -26.75 -1.10
C VAL A 403 -8.97 -27.19 0.09
N ASP A 404 -9.61 -27.10 1.26
CA ASP A 404 -9.15 -27.52 2.58
C ASP A 404 -7.67 -27.91 2.64
N VAL A 405 -6.84 -26.88 2.77
CA VAL A 405 -5.39 -27.01 2.85
C VAL A 405 -5.03 -27.98 3.98
N LYS A 406 -5.78 -28.06 5.10
CA LYS A 406 -5.42 -28.97 6.19
C LYS A 406 -5.60 -30.44 5.81
N SER A 407 -6.71 -30.84 5.19
CA SER A 407 -6.91 -32.25 4.79
C SER A 407 -5.96 -32.66 3.65
N LYS A 408 -5.74 -31.80 2.65
CA LYS A 408 -4.74 -32.06 1.58
C LYS A 408 -3.31 -32.00 2.08
N LEU A 409 -2.96 -31.06 2.94
CA LEU A 409 -1.60 -30.91 3.44
C LEU A 409 -1.31 -32.02 4.48
N SER A 410 -2.32 -32.50 5.23
CA SER A 410 -2.21 -33.73 6.03
C SER A 410 -2.12 -35.02 5.19
N SER A 411 -2.74 -35.09 4.01
CA SER A 411 -2.60 -36.22 3.08
C SER A 411 -1.34 -36.15 2.21
N ILE A 412 -0.79 -34.96 1.99
CA ILE A 412 0.56 -34.74 1.43
C ILE A 412 1.63 -35.10 2.48
N LEU A 413 1.41 -34.75 3.76
CA LEU A 413 2.30 -35.07 4.88
C LEU A 413 2.19 -36.55 5.32
N GLY A 414 1.05 -37.20 5.08
CA GLY A 414 0.74 -38.56 5.48
C GLY A 414 0.80 -39.55 4.30
N PHE A 415 1.99 -40.13 4.08
CA PHE A 415 2.21 -41.33 3.25
C PHE A 415 1.62 -41.32 1.82
N GLY A 416 2.41 -40.87 0.84
CA GLY A 416 2.36 -41.44 -0.52
C GLY A 416 2.28 -40.49 -1.73
N LEU A 417 2.18 -39.17 -1.54
CA LEU A 417 2.15 -38.20 -2.65
C LEU A 417 3.38 -37.28 -2.63
N SER A 418 3.93 -36.98 -3.81
CA SER A 418 5.05 -36.04 -3.97
C SER A 418 4.65 -34.62 -3.57
N GLU A 419 5.40 -34.03 -2.63
CA GLU A 419 5.28 -32.62 -2.28
C GLU A 419 5.45 -31.75 -3.53
N PRO A 420 4.47 -30.90 -3.91
CA PRO A 420 4.48 -30.21 -5.21
C PRO A 420 5.72 -29.35 -5.44
N TRP A 421 6.13 -28.63 -4.40
CA TRP A 421 7.32 -27.79 -4.43
C TRP A 421 8.61 -28.62 -4.55
N VAL A 422 8.69 -29.81 -3.92
CA VAL A 422 9.86 -30.71 -4.06
C VAL A 422 9.90 -31.33 -5.44
N GLU A 423 8.75 -31.72 -5.99
CA GLU A 423 8.64 -32.24 -7.35
C GLU A 423 9.10 -31.20 -8.37
N TYR A 424 8.67 -29.94 -8.23
CA TYR A 424 9.15 -28.84 -9.07
C TYR A 424 10.66 -28.63 -8.90
N LEU A 425 11.14 -28.49 -7.66
CA LEU A 425 12.56 -28.24 -7.38
C LEU A 425 13.47 -29.40 -7.85
N SER A 426 12.95 -30.63 -7.98
CA SER A 426 13.71 -31.78 -8.51
C SER A 426 14.15 -31.62 -9.96
N GLN A 427 13.48 -30.74 -10.72
CA GLN A 427 13.83 -30.39 -12.10
C GLN A 427 14.82 -29.22 -12.17
N THR A 428 15.22 -28.67 -11.02
CA THR A 428 16.13 -27.53 -10.90
C THR A 428 17.44 -27.96 -10.22
N LYS A 429 18.43 -27.06 -10.21
CA LYS A 429 19.68 -27.29 -9.46
C LYS A 429 19.50 -27.36 -7.94
N PHE A 430 18.34 -26.95 -7.42
CA PHE A 430 18.05 -26.85 -5.99
C PHE A 430 17.39 -28.13 -5.42
N ILE A 431 17.52 -29.28 -6.09
CA ILE A 431 16.97 -30.59 -5.68
C ILE A 431 17.34 -31.02 -4.25
N ARG A 432 18.46 -30.52 -3.70
CA ARG A 432 18.94 -30.80 -2.35
C ARG A 432 18.45 -29.80 -1.30
N ALA A 433 17.44 -28.99 -1.61
CA ALA A 433 16.83 -28.08 -0.64
C ALA A 433 16.35 -28.83 0.60
N ASP A 434 16.58 -28.21 1.76
CA ASP A 434 16.24 -28.76 3.07
C ASP A 434 14.72 -28.97 3.18
N ARG A 435 14.30 -30.24 3.18
CA ARG A 435 12.89 -30.61 3.13
C ARG A 435 12.13 -30.19 4.38
N ASP A 436 12.76 -30.19 5.54
CA ASP A 436 12.08 -29.85 6.79
C ASP A 436 11.84 -28.33 6.88
N LYS A 437 12.81 -27.53 6.43
CA LYS A 437 12.62 -26.07 6.28
C LYS A 437 11.54 -25.75 5.23
N LEU A 438 11.56 -26.44 4.09
CA LEU A 438 10.53 -26.26 3.06
C LEU A 438 9.13 -26.60 3.58
N ARG A 439 8.95 -27.73 4.27
CA ARG A 439 7.65 -28.10 4.86
C ARG A 439 7.13 -27.05 5.82
N THR A 440 7.99 -26.52 6.69
CA THR A 440 7.64 -25.47 7.64
C THR A 440 7.18 -24.21 6.90
N LEU A 441 7.95 -23.77 5.91
CA LEU A 441 7.61 -22.61 5.08
C LEU A 441 6.30 -22.81 4.30
N PHE A 442 6.13 -23.92 3.58
CA PHE A 442 4.93 -24.15 2.78
C PHE A 442 3.67 -24.40 3.62
N GLY A 443 3.81 -24.93 4.84
CA GLY A 443 2.73 -24.95 5.83
C GLY A 443 2.25 -23.54 6.18
N PHE A 444 3.19 -22.63 6.45
CA PHE A 444 2.90 -21.21 6.69
C PHE A 444 2.28 -20.52 5.47
N LEU A 445 2.82 -20.73 4.26
CA LEU A 445 2.26 -20.18 3.01
C LEU A 445 0.82 -20.68 2.77
N GLY A 446 0.51 -21.92 3.16
CA GLY A 446 -0.85 -22.46 3.09
C GLY A 446 -1.84 -21.74 4.00
N GLU A 447 -1.44 -21.31 5.19
CA GLU A 447 -2.28 -20.47 6.05
C GLU A 447 -2.40 -19.06 5.48
N CYS A 448 -1.31 -18.45 5.01
CA CYS A 448 -1.36 -17.14 4.34
C CYS A 448 -2.30 -17.14 3.13
N LEU A 449 -2.24 -18.16 2.28
CA LEU A 449 -3.12 -18.29 1.10
C LEU A 449 -4.60 -18.23 1.49
N LYS A 450 -5.01 -18.93 2.56
CA LYS A 450 -6.40 -18.88 3.04
C LYS A 450 -6.83 -17.48 3.46
N LEU A 451 -5.94 -16.73 4.10
CA LEU A 451 -6.25 -15.38 4.57
C LEU A 451 -6.29 -14.37 3.42
N ILE A 452 -5.45 -14.56 2.39
CA ILE A 452 -5.43 -13.71 1.19
C ILE A 452 -6.75 -13.83 0.41
N VAL A 453 -7.27 -15.05 0.25
CA VAL A 453 -8.49 -15.32 -0.55
C VAL A 453 -9.78 -15.24 0.27
N ALA A 454 -9.71 -14.82 1.53
CA ALA A 454 -10.88 -14.74 2.41
C ALA A 454 -11.80 -13.58 2.02
N ASP A 455 -13.10 -13.85 1.92
CA ASP A 455 -14.12 -12.86 1.59
C ASP A 455 -14.85 -12.36 2.85
N ASN A 456 -14.27 -11.37 3.51
CA ASN A 456 -14.78 -10.84 4.79
C ASN A 456 -15.26 -9.39 4.70
N GLU A 457 -14.95 -8.67 3.62
CA GLU A 457 -15.08 -7.21 3.55
C GLU A 457 -16.54 -6.75 3.67
N LEU A 458 -17.44 -7.31 2.84
CA LEU A 458 -18.87 -7.01 2.89
C LEU A 458 -19.51 -7.46 4.21
N GLY A 459 -19.09 -8.62 4.74
CA GLY A 459 -19.58 -9.13 6.03
C GLY A 459 -19.27 -8.18 7.20
N ALA A 460 -18.09 -7.55 7.17
CA ALA A 460 -17.70 -6.57 8.18
C ALA A 460 -18.53 -5.29 8.12
N LEU A 461 -18.87 -4.80 6.92
CA LEU A 461 -19.77 -3.65 6.76
C LEU A 461 -21.14 -3.95 7.38
N LYS A 462 -21.68 -5.15 7.14
CA LYS A 462 -22.96 -5.56 7.73
C LYS A 462 -22.91 -5.62 9.24
N THR A 463 -21.85 -6.19 9.78
CA THR A 463 -21.58 -6.21 11.23
C THR A 463 -21.61 -4.78 11.79
N ALA A 464 -20.96 -3.83 11.12
CA ALA A 464 -20.98 -2.42 11.53
C ALA A 464 -22.38 -1.79 11.46
N LEU A 465 -23.11 -2.00 10.35
CA LEU A 465 -24.46 -1.46 10.15
C LEU A 465 -25.50 -2.08 11.09
N GLU A 466 -25.23 -3.27 11.64
CA GLU A 466 -26.03 -3.92 12.68
C GLU A 466 -25.74 -3.38 14.09
N GLY A 467 -24.75 -2.49 14.24
CA GLY A 467 -24.31 -2.00 15.55
C GLY A 467 -23.52 -3.05 16.33
N SER A 468 -22.97 -4.06 15.64
CA SER A 468 -22.18 -5.14 16.21
C SER A 468 -20.69 -4.81 16.22
N TYR A 469 -19.92 -5.58 16.99
CA TYR A 469 -18.48 -5.40 17.13
C TYR A 469 -17.71 -5.91 15.90
N VAL A 470 -17.14 -5.00 15.12
CA VAL A 470 -16.20 -5.34 14.03
C VAL A 470 -14.84 -5.68 14.63
N GLU A 471 -14.33 -6.88 14.34
CA GLU A 471 -13.07 -7.38 14.88
C GLU A 471 -11.89 -6.44 14.53
N PRO A 472 -11.05 -6.03 15.50
CA PRO A 472 -9.87 -5.23 15.22
C PRO A 472 -8.74 -6.09 14.64
N GLY A 473 -7.85 -5.45 13.88
CA GLY A 473 -6.63 -6.09 13.39
C GLY A 473 -5.52 -5.07 13.09
N PRO A 474 -4.27 -5.50 12.99
CA PRO A 474 -3.19 -4.60 12.58
C PRO A 474 -3.38 -4.21 11.12
N GLY A 475 -3.27 -2.92 10.80
CA GLY A 475 -3.01 -2.49 9.43
C GLY A 475 -1.51 -2.45 9.15
N GLY A 476 -1.10 -2.61 7.90
CA GLY A 476 0.30 -2.67 7.51
C GLY A 476 0.53 -3.34 6.17
N ASP A 477 1.78 -3.68 5.90
CA ASP A 477 2.15 -4.39 4.68
C ASP A 477 1.88 -5.91 4.86
N PRO A 478 0.99 -6.53 4.05
CA PRO A 478 0.63 -7.94 4.21
C PRO A 478 1.77 -8.91 3.84
N ILE A 479 2.77 -8.46 3.08
CA ILE A 479 3.95 -9.26 2.73
C ILE A 479 4.88 -9.33 3.95
N ARG A 480 5.19 -8.18 4.55
CA ARG A 480 6.04 -8.11 5.75
C ARG A 480 5.33 -8.70 6.97
N ASN A 481 4.06 -8.38 7.16
CA ASN A 481 3.26 -8.84 8.28
C ASN A 481 1.93 -9.50 7.82
N PRO A 482 1.91 -10.82 7.58
CA PRO A 482 0.69 -11.53 7.19
C PRO A 482 -0.45 -11.49 8.22
N LYS A 483 -0.21 -11.05 9.47
CA LYS A 483 -1.27 -10.82 10.47
C LYS A 483 -2.22 -9.68 10.10
N VAL A 484 -1.87 -8.87 9.10
CA VAL A 484 -2.77 -7.88 8.48
C VAL A 484 -3.94 -8.57 7.78
N LEU A 485 -3.78 -9.83 7.38
CA LEU A 485 -4.81 -10.65 6.74
C LEU A 485 -5.57 -11.50 7.79
N PRO A 486 -6.84 -11.84 7.54
CA PRO A 486 -7.65 -11.43 6.39
C PRO A 486 -8.13 -9.99 6.55
N THR A 487 -8.59 -9.39 5.45
CA THR A 487 -9.24 -8.07 5.47
C THR A 487 -10.67 -8.17 6.05
N GLY A 488 -11.44 -7.08 6.01
CA GLY A 488 -12.70 -6.97 6.76
C GLY A 488 -12.53 -6.71 8.26
N LYS A 489 -11.40 -6.19 8.72
CA LYS A 489 -11.15 -5.86 10.14
C LYS A 489 -11.15 -4.35 10.38
N ASN A 490 -11.48 -3.95 11.59
CA ASN A 490 -11.35 -2.57 12.04
C ASN A 490 -9.87 -2.25 12.33
N ILE A 491 -9.12 -1.86 11.30
CA ILE A 491 -7.65 -1.80 11.39
C ILE A 491 -7.13 -0.75 12.36
N HIS A 492 -6.00 -1.03 13.00
CA HIS A 492 -5.27 -0.10 13.86
C HIS A 492 -3.78 -0.04 13.50
N ALA A 493 -3.11 1.01 13.99
CA ALA A 493 -1.65 1.11 13.96
C ALA A 493 -1.00 0.17 15.01
N LEU A 494 0.01 0.64 15.73
CA LEU A 494 0.69 -0.10 16.80
C LEU A 494 0.88 0.79 18.03
N ASP A 495 1.33 0.22 19.13
CA ASP A 495 1.72 0.99 20.32
C ASP A 495 2.94 1.87 19.98
N PRO A 496 2.84 3.21 20.10
CA PRO A 496 3.96 4.11 19.82
C PRO A 496 5.22 3.84 20.65
N GLN A 497 5.12 3.11 21.77
CA GLN A 497 6.25 2.70 22.61
C GLN A 497 6.83 1.33 22.24
N SER A 498 6.22 0.59 21.30
CA SER A 498 6.76 -0.71 20.85
C SER A 498 7.78 -0.58 19.72
N ILE A 499 8.11 0.65 19.29
CA ILE A 499 9.04 0.94 18.20
C ILE A 499 10.15 1.91 18.66
N PRO A 500 11.33 1.89 18.03
CA PRO A 500 11.77 0.87 17.07
C PRO A 500 12.08 -0.47 17.73
N THR A 501 11.80 -1.57 17.03
CA THR A 501 12.14 -2.92 17.50
C THR A 501 13.62 -3.22 17.32
N ALA A 502 14.15 -4.24 18.02
CA ALA A 502 15.54 -4.68 17.83
C ALA A 502 15.81 -5.16 16.38
N ALA A 503 14.82 -5.77 15.73
CA ALA A 503 14.92 -6.15 14.32
C ALA A 503 14.97 -4.91 13.40
N ALA A 504 14.13 -3.90 13.66
CA ALA A 504 14.16 -2.64 12.94
C ALA A 504 15.50 -1.91 13.09
N MET A 505 16.09 -1.91 14.31
CA MET A 505 17.42 -1.36 14.54
C MET A 505 18.50 -2.09 13.72
N LYS A 506 18.48 -3.42 13.67
CA LYS A 506 19.43 -4.20 12.85
C LYS A 506 19.30 -3.87 11.36
N SER A 507 18.07 -3.79 10.84
CA SER A 507 17.82 -3.39 9.44
C SER A 507 18.31 -1.96 9.18
N ALA A 508 17.99 -1.03 10.08
CA ALA A 508 18.37 0.37 9.96
C ALA A 508 19.89 0.58 9.90
N LYS A 509 20.67 -0.15 10.71
CA LYS A 509 22.15 -0.11 10.64
C LYS A 509 22.65 -0.45 9.24
N ILE A 510 22.11 -1.50 8.62
CA ILE A 510 22.49 -1.91 7.25
C ILE A 510 22.17 -0.80 6.24
N VAL A 511 20.98 -0.18 6.35
CA VAL A 511 20.55 0.89 5.44
C VAL A 511 21.43 2.13 5.59
N VAL A 512 21.71 2.56 6.83
CA VAL A 512 22.56 3.73 7.10
C VAL A 512 23.98 3.48 6.62
N GLU A 513 24.58 2.32 6.89
CA GLU A 513 25.94 2.05 6.41
C GLU A 513 25.99 2.02 4.87
N ARG A 514 25.01 1.44 4.19
CA ARG A 514 24.92 1.49 2.71
C ARG A 514 24.78 2.93 2.18
N LEU A 515 23.95 3.75 2.82
CA LEU A 515 23.79 5.15 2.47
C LEU A 515 25.11 5.93 2.62
N LEU A 516 25.79 5.75 3.75
CA LEU A 516 27.06 6.40 4.03
C LEU A 516 28.19 5.89 3.13
N GLU A 517 28.26 4.59 2.86
CA GLU A 517 29.21 3.99 1.91
C GLU A 517 29.04 4.59 0.52
N ARG A 518 27.79 4.69 0.04
CA ARG A 518 27.48 5.29 -1.26
C ARG A 518 27.86 6.77 -1.31
N GLN A 519 27.42 7.55 -0.32
CA GLN A 519 27.73 8.96 -0.24
C GLN A 519 29.24 9.21 -0.16
N LYS A 520 29.96 8.37 0.58
CA LYS A 520 31.42 8.45 0.71
C LYS A 520 32.13 8.16 -0.61
N ALA A 521 31.64 7.18 -1.38
CA ALA A 521 32.17 6.87 -2.70
C ALA A 521 31.97 8.05 -3.67
N ASP A 522 30.79 8.67 -3.65
CA ASP A 522 30.44 9.78 -4.54
C ASP A 522 31.09 11.12 -4.11
N ASN A 523 31.62 11.22 -2.89
CA ASN A 523 32.20 12.45 -2.32
C ASN A 523 33.67 12.30 -1.88
N GLY A 524 34.47 11.54 -2.63
CA GLY A 524 35.93 11.49 -2.46
C GLY A 524 36.39 10.95 -1.11
N GLY A 525 35.65 9.98 -0.55
CA GLY A 525 36.00 9.32 0.70
C GLY A 525 35.53 10.04 1.96
N LYS A 526 34.73 11.11 1.86
CA LYS A 526 34.26 11.90 3.01
C LYS A 526 32.83 11.53 3.41
N TYR A 527 32.57 11.50 4.71
CA TYR A 527 31.21 11.39 5.24
C TYR A 527 30.43 12.70 5.01
N PRO A 528 29.10 12.65 4.81
CA PRO A 528 28.27 13.84 4.85
C PRO A 528 28.28 14.44 6.27
N GLU A 529 28.24 15.77 6.37
CA GLU A 529 28.14 16.44 7.67
C GLU A 529 26.70 16.38 8.21
N THR A 530 25.72 16.62 7.34
CA THR A 530 24.29 16.65 7.68
C THR A 530 23.46 15.88 6.65
N ILE A 531 22.46 15.13 7.10
CA ILE A 531 21.47 14.45 6.25
C ILE A 531 20.07 15.00 6.57
N ALA A 532 19.35 15.48 5.56
CA ALA A 532 17.94 15.84 5.68
C ALA A 532 17.05 14.64 5.31
N LEU A 533 16.09 14.29 6.16
CA LEU A 533 15.18 13.16 5.94
C LEU A 533 13.76 13.44 6.42
N VAL A 534 12.81 12.69 5.87
CA VAL A 534 11.38 12.81 6.19
C VAL A 534 10.94 11.56 6.94
N LEU A 535 10.20 11.74 8.04
CA LEU A 535 9.55 10.63 8.75
C LEU A 535 8.05 10.62 8.47
N TRP A 536 7.56 9.47 8.00
CA TRP A 536 6.13 9.22 7.84
C TRP A 536 5.62 8.21 8.86
N GLY A 537 4.36 8.35 9.26
CA GLY A 537 3.74 7.38 10.16
C GLY A 537 3.57 6.00 9.51
N THR A 538 3.26 5.97 8.21
CA THR A 538 2.91 4.74 7.48
C THR A 538 4.06 3.73 7.43
N ASP A 539 5.28 4.15 7.08
CA ASP A 539 6.43 3.25 6.96
C ASP A 539 6.92 2.80 8.34
N ASN A 540 6.90 3.69 9.34
CA ASN A 540 7.26 3.33 10.71
C ASN A 540 6.30 2.30 11.32
N ILE A 541 5.00 2.34 11.00
CA ILE A 541 4.06 1.28 11.37
C ILE A 541 4.42 -0.04 10.66
N LYS A 542 4.64 0.01 9.34
CA LYS A 542 4.89 -1.19 8.50
C LYS A 542 6.20 -1.89 8.82
N THR A 543 7.20 -1.14 9.27
CA THR A 543 8.57 -1.61 9.51
C THR A 543 8.93 -1.69 10.98
N TYR A 544 7.98 -1.38 11.87
CA TYR A 544 8.23 -1.28 13.31
C TYR A 544 9.38 -0.32 13.66
N GLY A 545 9.46 0.81 12.95
CA GLY A 545 10.37 1.90 13.22
C GLY A 545 11.71 1.89 12.48
N GLU A 546 11.84 1.27 11.29
CA GLU A 546 13.13 1.21 10.58
C GLU A 546 13.68 2.60 10.21
N SER A 547 12.86 3.51 9.68
CA SER A 547 13.33 4.87 9.31
C SER A 547 13.63 5.73 10.53
N LEU A 548 12.85 5.61 11.61
CA LEU A 548 13.16 6.20 12.90
C LEU A 548 14.51 5.68 13.45
N ALA A 549 14.73 4.37 13.38
CA ALA A 549 15.98 3.74 13.77
C ALA A 549 17.18 4.20 12.92
N GLN A 550 16.97 4.54 11.64
CA GLN A 550 18.02 5.11 10.78
C GLN A 550 18.46 6.47 11.31
N VAL A 551 17.54 7.36 11.71
CA VAL A 551 17.87 8.65 12.36
C VAL A 551 18.71 8.41 13.61
N MET A 552 18.24 7.51 14.49
CA MET A 552 18.93 7.16 15.73
C MET A 552 20.35 6.67 15.45
N TRP A 553 20.51 5.77 14.49
CA TRP A 553 21.83 5.25 14.15
C TRP A 553 22.74 6.31 13.52
N MET A 554 22.25 7.20 12.64
CA MET A 554 23.04 8.30 12.08
C MET A 554 23.69 9.16 13.19
N LEU A 555 22.89 9.50 14.22
CA LEU A 555 23.34 10.21 15.41
C LEU A 555 24.23 9.36 16.35
N GLY A 556 24.21 8.04 16.19
CA GLY A 556 24.90 7.07 17.06
C GLY A 556 24.21 6.90 18.40
N VAL A 557 22.89 6.81 18.41
CA VAL A 557 22.09 6.53 19.60
C VAL A 557 21.30 5.24 19.42
N GLU A 558 21.01 4.55 20.52
CA GLU A 558 20.18 3.35 20.53
C GLU A 558 18.96 3.51 21.45
N PRO A 559 17.81 2.93 21.07
CA PRO A 559 16.63 2.85 21.92
C PRO A 559 16.87 1.90 23.08
N VAL A 560 16.38 2.25 24.26
CA VAL A 560 16.42 1.38 25.44
C VAL A 560 14.99 0.99 25.83
N THR A 561 14.77 -0.31 25.96
CA THR A 561 13.51 -0.88 26.43
C THR A 561 13.51 -0.99 27.95
N ASP A 562 12.38 -0.65 28.57
CA ASP A 562 12.15 -0.93 29.99
C ASP A 562 11.83 -2.42 30.24
N GLY A 563 11.63 -2.80 31.50
CA GLY A 563 11.30 -4.19 31.87
C GLY A 563 9.97 -4.71 31.30
N LEU A 564 9.13 -3.85 30.73
CA LEU A 564 7.88 -4.20 30.04
C LEU A 564 8.04 -4.23 28.51
N GLY A 565 9.22 -3.94 27.99
CA GLY A 565 9.50 -3.89 26.56
C GLY A 565 9.15 -2.56 25.89
N ARG A 566 8.88 -1.50 26.66
CA ARG A 566 8.53 -0.18 26.11
C ARG A 566 9.78 0.63 25.85
N VAL A 567 9.90 1.17 24.64
CA VAL A 567 10.94 2.13 24.26
C VAL A 567 10.52 3.52 24.74
N ASN A 568 11.21 4.03 25.74
CA ASN A 568 10.95 5.36 26.33
C ASN A 568 12.22 6.14 26.67
N ARG A 569 13.39 5.59 26.33
CA ARG A 569 14.71 6.19 26.55
C ARG A 569 15.61 5.87 25.37
N VAL A 570 16.60 6.73 25.15
CA VAL A 570 17.70 6.49 24.21
C VAL A 570 19.04 6.65 24.94
N GLU A 571 20.07 5.95 24.50
CA GLU A 571 21.43 6.06 25.02
C GLU A 571 22.45 6.28 23.91
N PRO A 572 23.50 7.07 24.13
CA PRO A 572 24.55 7.27 23.15
C PRO A 572 25.43 6.00 23.04
N VAL A 573 25.65 5.57 21.80
CA VAL A 573 26.64 4.55 21.43
C VAL A 573 28.03 5.19 21.47
N SER A 574 29.03 4.47 21.98
CA SER A 574 30.43 4.93 22.00
C SER A 574 30.96 5.17 20.57
N ILE A 575 31.92 6.09 20.39
CA ILE A 575 32.50 6.33 19.05
C ILE A 575 33.29 5.11 18.58
N GLU A 576 33.89 4.39 19.50
CA GLU A 576 34.60 3.14 19.26
C GLU A 576 33.68 2.08 18.66
N GLU A 577 32.46 1.93 19.21
CA GLU A 577 31.45 1.01 18.68
C GLU A 577 30.82 1.52 17.38
N LEU A 578 30.59 2.82 17.26
CA LEU A 578 30.00 3.44 16.07
C LEU A 578 30.92 3.34 14.85
N GLY A 579 32.24 3.35 15.04
CA GLY A 579 33.23 3.17 13.99
C GLY A 579 33.35 4.33 12.99
N ARG A 580 32.65 5.44 13.24
CA ARG A 580 32.61 6.63 12.37
C ARG A 580 32.17 7.88 13.17
N PRO A 581 32.29 9.09 12.58
CA PRO A 581 31.67 10.27 13.14
C PRO A 581 30.15 10.14 13.27
N ARG A 582 29.58 10.84 14.25
CA ARG A 582 28.12 11.08 14.31
C ARG A 582 27.74 12.01 13.16
N ILE A 583 26.65 11.69 12.48
CA ILE A 583 26.14 12.49 11.35
C ILE A 583 25.02 13.37 11.87
N ASP A 584 25.06 14.66 11.57
CA ASP A 584 23.98 15.58 11.91
C ASP A 584 22.73 15.28 11.06
N VAL A 585 21.55 15.57 11.61
CA VAL A 585 20.28 15.24 10.95
C VAL A 585 19.27 16.38 11.01
N VAL A 586 18.62 16.64 9.89
CA VAL A 586 17.44 17.52 9.82
C VAL A 586 16.24 16.65 9.52
N VAL A 587 15.35 16.49 10.50
CA VAL A 587 14.21 15.57 10.39
C VAL A 587 12.92 16.34 10.18
N ASN A 588 12.31 16.17 9.01
CA ASN A 588 10.99 16.70 8.70
C ASN A 588 9.92 15.65 9.03
N CYS A 589 9.29 15.77 10.19
CA CYS A 589 8.16 14.89 10.55
C CYS A 589 6.87 15.33 9.85
N SER A 590 6.17 14.38 9.22
CA SER A 590 4.84 14.65 8.68
C SER A 590 3.81 14.92 9.80
N GLY A 591 2.69 15.56 9.46
CA GLY A 591 1.64 15.88 10.45
C GLY A 591 1.06 14.61 11.07
N VAL A 592 0.93 13.56 10.26
CA VAL A 592 0.50 12.23 10.70
C VAL A 592 1.55 11.57 11.61
N PHE A 593 2.84 11.66 11.28
CA PHE A 593 3.90 11.13 12.15
C PHE A 593 3.87 11.81 13.53
N ARG A 594 3.79 13.15 13.55
CA ARG A 594 3.65 13.93 14.78
C ARG A 594 2.44 13.48 15.61
N ASP A 595 1.28 13.32 14.98
CA ASP A 595 0.04 12.98 15.69
C ASP A 595 0.08 11.56 16.28
N LEU A 596 0.77 10.62 15.62
CA LEU A 596 0.84 9.21 16.04
C LEU A 596 2.00 8.91 16.99
N PHE A 597 3.16 9.54 16.76
CA PHE A 597 4.45 9.20 17.36
C PHE A 597 5.13 10.41 17.98
N ILE A 598 4.36 11.32 18.61
CA ILE A 598 4.93 12.50 19.29
C ILE A 598 5.95 12.13 20.38
N ASN A 599 5.87 10.93 20.94
CA ASN A 599 6.85 10.41 21.90
C ASN A 599 8.21 10.04 21.27
N GLN A 600 8.26 9.89 19.94
CA GLN A 600 9.47 9.57 19.18
C GLN A 600 10.13 10.81 18.56
N VAL A 601 9.37 11.92 18.46
CA VAL A 601 9.87 13.25 18.09
C VAL A 601 10.60 13.84 19.28
#